data_AF-A0AAV2BGD9-F1
#
_entry.id   AF-A0AAV2BGD9-F1
#
_cell.length_a   1.000
_cell.length_b   1.000
_cell.length_c   1.000
_cell.angle_alpha   90.00
_cell.angle_beta   90.00
_cell.angle_gamma   90.00
#
_symmetry.space_group_name_H-M   'P 1'
#
loop_
_entity.id
_entity.type
_entity.pdbx_description
1 polymer ?
#
loop_
_entity_poly.entity_id
_entity_poly.type
_entity_poly.pdbx_seq_one_letter_code
_entity_poly.pdbx_strand_id
1 'polypeptide(L)'
;MAFAGLKKQINKANQYMSEKIGGAEGTKFTEEYTEMERKTDLTNELVEDLLNKTKEYLQPNPASRAKLMVSSKLRGGAKSHAYTQPEGTLGEAMVKYGKDLGEESPFGLSLIECGEALKQMAEVKYALEDNVKQNFLEPLHHLQTKDIKDVLHHRKKLQGRRLDYDCKKRRQAHLSEEEIKLAEDKFEESFNLASMGMFNLLENDVEQISQLASLTESLYDYHNQCAAILQSAVERLNEQRNEAASRPKETYQPKKLHELNIPSLHDDISPQVEYGAPVRSPARTPVVQQPCAQALYDFEPENEGELGFKEGEVITLTSRVDDNWYEGTIHNRTGLFPVNYVQVLVPLP
;
A
#
# COMPACT_ATOMS: atom_id res chain seq x y z
N MET A 1 -17.63 -9.42 52.44
CA MET A 1 -18.24 -9.04 51.14
C MET A 1 -17.74 -9.85 49.94
N ALA A 2 -16.46 -10.27 49.87
CA ALA A 2 -15.94 -11.04 48.73
C ALA A 2 -16.61 -12.41 48.48
N PHE A 3 -16.98 -13.14 49.55
CA PHE A 3 -17.61 -14.46 49.45
C PHE A 3 -19.02 -14.46 48.82
N ALA A 4 -19.81 -13.41 49.04
CA ALA A 4 -21.16 -13.30 48.47
C ALA A 4 -21.11 -13.06 46.95
N GLY A 5 -20.15 -12.26 46.49
CA GLY A 5 -19.91 -12.04 45.06
C GLY A 5 -19.44 -13.30 44.34
N LEU A 6 -18.54 -14.07 44.97
CA LEU A 6 -18.04 -15.33 44.42
C LEU A 6 -19.16 -16.39 44.30
N LYS A 7 -19.98 -16.54 45.35
CA LYS A 7 -21.14 -17.45 45.35
C LYS A 7 -22.14 -17.10 44.25
N LYS A 8 -22.35 -15.80 43.99
CA LYS A 8 -23.20 -15.32 42.90
C LYS A 8 -22.66 -15.72 41.52
N GLN A 9 -21.35 -15.58 41.29
CA GLN A 9 -20.73 -15.96 40.02
C GLN A 9 -20.79 -17.48 39.78
N ILE A 10 -20.53 -18.29 40.82
CA ILE A 10 -20.64 -19.75 40.74
C ILE A 10 -22.07 -20.17 40.38
N ASN A 11 -23.08 -19.56 41.01
CA ASN A 11 -24.48 -19.87 40.69
C ASN A 11 -24.84 -19.53 39.25
N LYS A 12 -24.36 -18.39 38.71
CA LYS A 12 -24.57 -18.03 37.30
C LYS A 12 -23.90 -19.02 36.34
N ALA A 13 -22.68 -19.44 36.65
CA ALA A 13 -21.97 -20.44 35.86
C ALA A 13 -22.69 -21.79 35.86
N ASN A 14 -23.16 -22.24 37.03
CA ASN A 14 -23.94 -23.47 37.16
C ASN A 14 -25.26 -23.38 36.39
N GLN A 15 -25.94 -22.24 36.44
CA GLN A 15 -27.16 -21.99 35.67
C GLN A 15 -26.90 -22.06 34.15
N TYR A 16 -25.84 -21.40 33.67
CA TYR A 16 -25.43 -21.45 32.26
C TYR A 16 -25.16 -22.88 31.79
N MET A 17 -24.39 -23.65 32.58
CA MET A 17 -24.08 -25.06 32.26
C MET A 17 -25.34 -25.93 32.26
N SER A 18 -26.25 -25.71 33.20
CA SER A 18 -27.53 -26.41 33.28
C SER A 18 -28.44 -26.14 32.08
N GLU A 19 -28.43 -24.93 31.53
CA GLU A 19 -29.18 -24.59 30.31
C GLU A 19 -28.55 -25.18 29.04
N LYS A 20 -27.22 -25.16 28.93
CA LYS A 20 -26.51 -25.64 27.74
C LYS A 20 -26.40 -27.16 27.64
N ILE A 21 -26.25 -27.85 28.77
CA ILE A 21 -25.92 -29.29 28.81
C ILE A 21 -27.01 -30.09 29.55
N GLY A 22 -27.70 -29.46 30.50
CA GLY A 22 -28.65 -30.13 31.40
C GLY A 22 -30.12 -30.04 30.99
N GLY A 23 -30.44 -29.51 29.80
CA GLY A 23 -31.81 -29.44 29.27
C GLY A 23 -32.76 -28.49 30.01
N ALA A 24 -32.23 -27.62 30.89
CA ALA A 24 -33.07 -26.71 31.66
C ALA A 24 -33.41 -25.46 30.83
N GLU A 25 -34.70 -25.14 30.66
CA GLU A 25 -35.09 -23.94 29.92
C GLU A 25 -34.78 -22.66 30.72
N GLY A 26 -34.16 -21.68 30.06
CA GLY A 26 -33.96 -20.32 30.57
C GLY A 26 -35.06 -19.39 30.05
N THR A 27 -35.12 -18.18 30.59
CA THR A 27 -36.02 -17.14 30.06
C THR A 27 -35.67 -16.87 28.58
N LYS A 28 -36.66 -17.01 27.69
CA LYS A 28 -36.52 -16.77 26.25
C LYS A 28 -36.83 -15.31 25.94
N PHE A 29 -36.05 -14.72 25.04
CA PHE A 29 -36.33 -13.38 24.50
C PHE A 29 -37.32 -13.46 23.33
N THR A 30 -37.91 -12.32 22.98
CA THR A 30 -38.80 -12.22 21.81
C THR A 30 -38.03 -12.41 20.50
N GLU A 31 -38.73 -12.76 19.43
CA GLU A 31 -38.14 -12.84 18.09
C GLU A 31 -37.57 -11.48 17.65
N GLU A 32 -38.28 -10.40 17.95
CA GLU A 32 -37.84 -9.03 17.68
C GLU A 32 -36.50 -8.70 18.37
N TYR A 33 -36.35 -9.04 19.64
CA TYR A 33 -35.09 -8.86 20.36
C TYR A 33 -33.97 -9.69 19.72
N THR A 34 -34.26 -10.94 19.38
CA THR A 34 -33.29 -11.86 18.77
C THR A 34 -32.83 -11.36 17.40
N GLU A 35 -33.72 -10.76 16.61
CA GLU A 35 -33.36 -10.15 15.33
C GLU A 35 -32.53 -8.88 15.50
N MET A 36 -32.87 -8.01 16.46
CA MET A 36 -32.03 -6.85 16.80
C MET A 36 -30.64 -7.27 17.28
N GLU A 37 -30.57 -8.35 18.06
CA GLU A 37 -29.33 -8.93 18.53
C GLU A 37 -28.45 -9.39 17.35
N ARG A 38 -29.04 -10.16 16.43
CA ARG A 38 -28.38 -10.64 15.21
C ARG A 38 -27.89 -9.48 14.34
N LYS A 39 -28.72 -8.45 14.13
CA LYS A 39 -28.33 -7.27 13.34
C LYS A 39 -27.20 -6.49 14.01
N THR A 40 -27.25 -6.32 15.34
CA THR A 40 -26.20 -5.64 16.10
C THR A 40 -24.85 -6.35 15.96
N ASP A 41 -24.83 -7.68 16.06
CA ASP A 41 -23.61 -8.49 15.88
C ASP A 41 -23.04 -8.34 14.47
N LEU A 42 -23.91 -8.40 13.45
CA LEU A 42 -23.53 -8.19 12.06
C LEU A 42 -22.98 -6.77 11.82
N THR A 43 -23.61 -5.74 12.40
CA THR A 43 -23.12 -4.36 12.31
C THR A 43 -21.73 -4.22 12.95
N ASN A 44 -21.47 -4.88 14.08
CA ASN A 44 -20.15 -4.87 14.71
C ASN A 44 -19.07 -5.48 13.81
N GLU A 45 -19.34 -6.66 13.23
CA GLU A 45 -18.43 -7.31 12.28
C GLU A 45 -18.20 -6.45 11.03
N LEU A 46 -19.27 -5.89 10.46
CA LEU A 46 -19.22 -5.02 9.29
C LEU A 46 -18.35 -3.79 9.53
N VAL A 47 -18.53 -3.09 10.65
CA VAL A 47 -17.77 -1.88 10.97
C VAL A 47 -16.28 -2.19 11.14
N GLU A 48 -15.94 -3.31 11.78
CA GLU A 48 -14.55 -3.76 11.91
C GLU A 48 -13.92 -4.04 10.54
N ASP A 49 -14.62 -4.79 9.69
CA ASP A 49 -14.14 -5.12 8.35
C ASP A 49 -14.00 -3.89 7.46
N LEU A 50 -14.98 -2.99 7.44
CA LEU A 50 -14.90 -1.74 6.66
C LEU A 50 -13.72 -0.87 7.11
N LEU A 51 -13.50 -0.73 8.42
CA LEU A 51 -12.36 0.02 8.95
C LEU A 51 -11.02 -0.57 8.46
N ASN A 52 -10.89 -1.90 8.48
CA ASN A 52 -9.64 -2.57 8.09
C ASN A 52 -9.44 -2.53 6.57
N LYS A 53 -10.48 -2.87 5.80
CA LYS A 53 -10.42 -2.96 4.34
C LYS A 53 -10.25 -1.60 3.69
N THR A 54 -10.87 -0.54 4.21
CA THR A 54 -10.67 0.81 3.68
C THR A 54 -9.25 1.31 3.96
N LYS A 55 -8.63 0.98 5.10
CA LYS A 55 -7.21 1.31 5.36
C LYS A 55 -6.27 0.56 4.41
N GLU A 56 -6.56 -0.71 4.13
CA GLU A 56 -5.82 -1.53 3.14
C GLU A 56 -5.94 -0.96 1.73
N TYR A 57 -7.16 -0.56 1.35
CA TYR A 57 -7.43 0.08 0.07
C TYR A 57 -6.66 1.40 -0.08
N LEU A 58 -6.71 2.27 0.92
CA LEU A 58 -6.01 3.56 0.88
C LEU A 58 -4.49 3.39 0.86
N GLN A 59 -3.97 2.44 1.62
CA GLN A 59 -2.55 2.17 1.79
C GLN A 59 -2.27 0.65 1.83
N PRO A 60 -2.00 0.03 0.65
CA PRO A 60 -1.65 -1.39 0.59
C PRO A 60 -0.35 -1.69 1.35
N ASN A 61 0.61 -0.76 1.34
CA ASN A 61 1.86 -0.89 2.07
C ASN A 61 1.61 -0.90 3.60
N PRO A 62 1.98 -1.97 4.33
CA PRO A 62 1.75 -2.07 5.78
C PRO A 62 2.43 -0.96 6.60
N ALA A 63 3.63 -0.52 6.22
CA ALA A 63 4.39 0.50 6.94
C ALA A 63 3.76 1.90 6.79
N SER A 64 3.26 2.22 5.60
CA SER A 64 2.51 3.46 5.36
C SER A 64 1.13 3.41 6.04
N ARG A 65 0.43 2.29 5.94
CA ARG A 65 -0.88 2.05 6.59
C ARG A 65 -0.83 2.24 8.10
N ALA A 66 0.22 1.78 8.76
CA ALA A 66 0.40 1.97 10.20
C ALA A 66 0.48 3.46 10.60
N LYS A 67 0.89 4.34 9.68
CA LYS A 67 1.02 5.79 9.90
C LYS A 67 -0.22 6.57 9.48
N LEU A 68 -1.13 5.99 8.70
CA LEU A 68 -2.35 6.65 8.18
C LEU A 68 -3.20 7.26 9.30
N MET A 69 -3.30 6.58 10.45
CA MET A 69 -4.12 7.04 11.58
C MET A 69 -3.41 8.06 12.48
N VAL A 70 -2.11 8.31 12.28
CA VAL A 70 -1.37 9.31 13.06
C VAL A 70 -1.84 10.72 12.66
N SER A 71 -2.12 11.57 13.65
CA SER A 71 -2.64 12.92 13.38
C SER A 71 -1.58 13.82 12.74
N SER A 72 -1.97 14.54 11.69
CA SER A 72 -1.16 15.56 11.02
C SER A 72 -0.85 16.77 11.92
N LYS A 73 -1.71 17.07 12.92
CA LYS A 73 -1.50 18.18 13.88
C LYS A 73 -0.30 17.99 14.81
N LEU A 74 0.09 16.75 15.09
CA LEU A 74 1.26 16.44 15.93
C LEU A 74 2.59 16.62 15.20
N ARG A 75 2.58 16.90 13.88
CA ARG A 75 3.78 16.90 13.03
C ARG A 75 4.47 18.25 12.83
N GLY A 76 4.00 19.32 13.46
CA GLY A 76 4.73 20.59 13.55
C GLY A 76 5.13 21.21 12.21
N GLY A 77 4.19 21.91 11.55
CA GLY A 77 4.49 22.91 10.52
C GLY A 77 4.96 22.38 9.14
N ALA A 78 4.23 22.79 8.09
CA ALA A 78 4.48 22.56 6.66
C ALA A 78 4.36 21.11 6.16
N LYS A 79 3.18 20.78 5.60
CA LYS A 79 2.89 19.77 4.54
C LYS A 79 3.73 18.47 4.47
N SER A 80 4.31 18.01 5.58
CA SER A 80 5.18 16.83 5.59
C SER A 80 4.35 15.59 5.89
N HIS A 81 3.96 14.90 4.82
CA HIS A 81 3.26 13.63 4.90
C HIS A 81 4.11 12.57 5.62
N ALA A 82 3.45 11.60 6.25
CA ALA A 82 4.11 10.62 7.12
C ALA A 82 4.93 9.55 6.38
N TYR A 83 4.71 9.47 5.08
CA TYR A 83 5.27 8.57 4.11
C TYR A 83 5.09 9.20 2.73
N THR A 84 5.77 8.66 1.74
CA THR A 84 5.67 9.09 0.34
C THR A 84 4.62 8.27 -0.41
N GLN A 85 3.94 8.89 -1.39
CA GLN A 85 3.15 8.16 -2.37
C GLN A 85 4.05 7.67 -3.52
N PRO A 86 3.79 6.47 -4.07
CA PRO A 86 4.57 5.93 -5.19
C PRO A 86 4.63 6.86 -6.41
N GLU A 87 3.51 7.48 -6.77
CA GLU A 87 3.40 8.43 -7.89
C GLU A 87 4.31 9.64 -7.68
N GLY A 88 4.38 10.14 -6.45
CA GLY A 88 5.26 11.25 -6.08
C GLY A 88 6.73 10.87 -6.20
N THR A 89 7.13 9.70 -5.72
CA THR A 89 8.50 9.19 -5.83
C THR A 89 8.92 8.99 -7.29
N LEU A 90 8.03 8.46 -8.13
CA LEU A 90 8.27 8.36 -9.57
C LEU A 90 8.42 9.74 -10.21
N GLY A 91 7.52 10.67 -9.89
CA GLY A 91 7.56 12.03 -10.41
C GLY A 91 8.81 12.80 -10.01
N GLU A 92 9.29 12.64 -8.78
CA GLU A 92 10.57 13.21 -8.31
C GLU A 92 11.76 12.71 -9.13
N ALA A 93 11.81 11.41 -9.43
CA ALA A 93 12.87 10.83 -10.26
C ALA A 93 12.84 11.41 -11.68
N MET A 94 11.65 11.50 -12.30
CA MET A 94 11.47 12.06 -13.64
C MET A 94 11.89 13.53 -13.70
N VAL A 95 11.49 14.34 -12.72
CA VAL A 95 11.88 15.75 -12.65
C VAL A 95 13.39 15.90 -12.45
N LYS A 96 13.99 15.08 -11.58
CA LYS A 96 15.44 15.10 -11.34
C LYS A 96 16.22 14.83 -12.63
N TYR A 97 15.98 13.67 -13.26
CA TYR A 97 16.72 13.29 -14.45
C TYR A 97 16.37 14.15 -15.67
N GLY A 98 15.16 14.68 -15.74
CA GLY A 98 14.78 15.65 -16.77
C GLY A 98 15.58 16.94 -16.68
N LYS A 99 15.90 17.42 -15.46
CA LYS A 99 16.80 18.56 -15.24
C LYS A 99 18.25 18.21 -15.59
N ASP A 100 18.71 17.03 -15.18
CA ASP A 100 20.08 16.56 -15.45
C ASP A 100 20.37 16.40 -16.95
N LEU A 101 19.35 16.10 -17.77
CA LEU A 101 19.44 16.06 -19.23
C LEU A 101 19.62 17.44 -19.89
N GLY A 102 19.40 18.53 -19.15
CA GLY A 102 19.55 19.90 -19.62
C GLY A 102 18.31 20.47 -20.32
N GLU A 103 18.19 21.80 -20.27
CA GLU A 103 17.02 22.56 -20.74
C GLU A 103 16.82 22.49 -22.27
N GLU A 104 17.85 22.13 -23.03
CA GLU A 104 17.76 21.99 -24.49
C GLU A 104 17.19 20.64 -24.94
N SER A 105 17.15 19.65 -24.03
CA SER A 105 16.67 18.30 -24.33
C SER A 105 15.15 18.27 -24.37
N PRO A 106 14.51 18.00 -25.54
CA PRO A 106 13.05 17.84 -25.61
C PRO A 106 12.56 16.75 -24.66
N PHE A 107 13.32 15.66 -24.56
CA PHE A 107 12.99 14.56 -23.67
C PHE A 107 13.13 14.96 -22.20
N GLY A 108 14.15 15.75 -21.85
CA GLY A 108 14.31 16.29 -20.50
C GLY A 108 13.12 17.14 -20.07
N LEU A 109 12.67 18.04 -20.94
CA LEU A 109 11.48 18.87 -20.71
C LEU A 109 10.20 18.02 -20.59
N SER A 110 10.03 17.00 -21.42
CA SER A 110 8.88 16.06 -21.33
C SER A 110 8.90 15.22 -20.06
N LEU A 111 10.08 14.80 -19.58
CA LEU A 111 10.22 14.10 -18.30
C LEU A 111 9.80 15.00 -17.14
N ILE A 112 10.22 16.26 -17.14
CA ILE A 112 9.81 17.23 -16.12
C ILE A 112 8.30 17.42 -16.13
N GLU A 113 7.70 17.62 -17.31
CA GLU A 113 6.26 17.80 -17.45
C GLU A 113 5.45 16.62 -16.89
N CYS A 114 5.81 15.40 -17.29
CA CYS A 114 5.14 14.19 -16.80
C CYS A 114 5.40 13.98 -15.29
N GLY A 115 6.62 14.25 -14.83
CA GLY A 115 6.98 14.12 -13.42
C GLY A 115 6.25 15.10 -12.50
N GLU A 116 6.05 16.35 -12.93
CA GLU A 116 5.25 17.33 -12.18
C GLU A 116 3.76 16.93 -12.13
N ALA A 117 3.22 16.35 -13.20
CA ALA A 117 1.86 15.81 -13.19
C ALA A 117 1.70 14.66 -12.16
N LEU A 118 2.66 13.73 -12.10
CA LEU A 118 2.64 12.64 -11.11
C LEU A 118 2.80 13.14 -9.67
N LYS A 119 3.64 14.16 -9.44
CA LYS A 119 3.75 14.81 -8.13
C LYS A 119 2.44 15.48 -7.72
N GLN A 120 1.74 16.13 -8.65
CA GLN A 120 0.40 16.68 -8.37
C GLN A 120 -0.60 15.58 -8.02
N MET A 121 -0.59 14.44 -8.73
CA MET A 121 -1.43 13.29 -8.38
C MET A 121 -1.16 12.75 -6.98
N ALA A 122 0.11 12.76 -6.52
CA ALA A 122 0.45 12.40 -5.15
C ALA A 122 -0.19 13.33 -4.11
N GLU A 123 -0.22 14.64 -4.37
CA GLU A 123 -0.90 15.62 -3.51
C GLU A 123 -2.42 15.36 -3.45
N VAL A 124 -3.05 15.06 -4.60
CA VAL A 124 -4.48 14.66 -4.63
C VAL A 124 -4.70 13.36 -3.86
N LYS A 125 -3.77 12.40 -3.92
CA LYS A 125 -3.85 11.14 -3.16
C LYS A 125 -3.77 11.36 -1.66
N TYR A 126 -2.91 12.27 -1.18
CA TYR A 126 -2.90 12.63 0.24
C TYR A 126 -4.20 13.32 0.67
N ALA A 127 -4.74 14.21 -0.16
CA ALA A 127 -6.03 14.86 0.12
C ALA A 127 -7.18 13.84 0.22
N LEU A 128 -7.21 12.83 -0.67
CA LEU A 128 -8.14 11.70 -0.58
C LEU A 128 -8.02 11.01 0.78
N GLU A 129 -6.80 10.67 1.20
CA GLU A 129 -6.57 9.96 2.46
C GLU A 129 -7.04 10.76 3.66
N ASP A 130 -6.76 12.07 3.70
CA ASP A 130 -7.20 12.95 4.77
C ASP A 130 -8.74 13.06 4.81
N ASN A 131 -9.39 13.17 3.65
CA ASN A 131 -10.85 13.24 3.54
C ASN A 131 -11.52 11.94 3.98
N VAL A 132 -11.06 10.78 3.47
CA VAL A 132 -11.62 9.48 3.86
C VAL A 132 -11.35 9.19 5.33
N LYS A 133 -10.20 9.61 5.86
CA LYS A 133 -9.91 9.48 7.28
C LYS A 133 -10.91 10.23 8.15
N GLN A 134 -11.11 11.53 7.86
CA GLN A 134 -11.96 12.40 8.68
C GLN A 134 -13.45 12.09 8.54
N ASN A 135 -13.90 11.78 7.32
CA ASN A 135 -15.33 11.70 7.00
C ASN A 135 -15.88 10.27 6.96
N PHE A 136 -15.01 9.25 6.97
CA PHE A 136 -15.42 7.85 6.95
C PHE A 136 -14.79 7.02 8.08
N LEU A 137 -13.46 6.99 8.18
CA LEU A 137 -12.78 6.12 9.16
C LEU A 137 -12.98 6.59 10.61
N GLU A 138 -12.86 7.89 10.90
CA GLU A 138 -13.05 8.42 12.26
C GLU A 138 -14.49 8.24 12.78
N PRO A 139 -15.56 8.53 11.99
CA PRO A 139 -16.93 8.22 12.38
C PRO A 139 -17.19 6.74 12.65
N LEU A 140 -16.72 5.85 11.76
CA LEU A 140 -16.86 4.40 11.98
C LEU A 140 -16.08 3.92 13.22
N HIS A 141 -14.91 4.50 13.46
CA HIS A 141 -14.14 4.20 14.67
C HIS A 141 -14.85 4.68 15.94
N HIS A 142 -15.53 5.83 15.89
CA HIS A 142 -16.36 6.30 16.99
C HIS A 142 -17.51 5.34 17.26
N LEU A 143 -18.26 4.97 16.21
CA LEU A 143 -19.35 3.99 16.27
C LEU A 143 -18.90 2.67 16.93
N GLN A 144 -17.73 2.16 16.53
CA GLN A 144 -17.14 0.94 17.08
C GLN A 144 -16.75 1.08 18.56
N THR A 145 -16.06 2.16 18.92
CA THR A 145 -15.42 2.30 20.23
C THR A 145 -16.34 2.89 21.31
N LYS A 146 -17.47 3.47 20.91
CA LYS A 146 -18.49 4.08 21.77
C LYS A 146 -19.79 3.31 21.70
N ASP A 147 -20.59 3.55 20.67
CA ASP A 147 -21.99 3.12 20.63
C ASP A 147 -22.11 1.59 20.65
N ILE A 148 -21.41 0.91 19.74
CA ILE A 148 -21.42 -0.56 19.69
C ILE A 148 -20.86 -1.15 20.99
N LYS A 149 -19.77 -0.58 21.52
CA LYS A 149 -19.16 -1.04 22.76
C LYS A 149 -20.11 -0.92 23.96
N ASP A 150 -20.87 0.16 24.04
CA ASP A 150 -21.85 0.39 25.11
C ASP A 150 -23.04 -0.57 24.97
N VAL A 151 -23.54 -0.80 23.75
CA VAL A 151 -24.58 -1.81 23.48
C VAL A 151 -24.12 -3.21 23.88
N LEU A 152 -22.91 -3.62 23.49
CA LEU A 152 -22.33 -4.92 23.88
C LEU A 152 -22.16 -5.03 25.40
N HIS A 153 -21.82 -3.94 26.08
CA HIS A 153 -21.76 -3.91 27.55
C HIS A 153 -23.14 -4.17 28.17
N HIS A 154 -24.18 -3.49 27.69
CA HIS A 154 -25.56 -3.69 28.17
C HIS A 154 -26.06 -5.11 27.92
N ARG A 155 -25.80 -5.68 26.74
CA ARG A 155 -26.14 -7.08 26.41
C ARG A 155 -25.46 -8.08 27.34
N LYS A 156 -24.15 -7.90 27.59
CA LYS A 156 -23.41 -8.76 28.52
C LYS A 156 -23.96 -8.67 29.94
N LYS A 157 -24.32 -7.46 30.39
CA LYS A 157 -24.95 -7.23 31.70
C LYS A 157 -26.33 -7.91 31.78
N LEU A 158 -27.15 -7.78 30.74
CA LEU A 158 -28.45 -8.43 30.61
C LEU A 158 -28.33 -9.95 30.73
N GLN A 159 -27.45 -10.58 29.96
CA GLN A 159 -27.23 -12.03 30.04
C GLN A 159 -26.88 -12.47 31.46
N GLY A 160 -26.02 -11.71 32.15
CA GLY A 160 -25.67 -11.95 33.54
C GLY A 160 -26.81 -11.71 34.54
N ARG A 161 -27.81 -10.88 34.22
CA ARG A 161 -29.02 -10.66 35.04
C ARG A 161 -30.07 -11.74 34.78
N ARG A 162 -30.25 -12.16 33.53
CA ARG A 162 -31.13 -13.28 33.16
C ARG A 162 -30.77 -14.54 33.93
N LEU A 163 -29.49 -14.93 33.91
CA LEU A 163 -28.99 -16.10 34.64
C LEU A 163 -29.21 -15.99 36.16
N ASP A 164 -29.10 -14.79 36.73
CA ASP A 164 -29.35 -14.54 38.17
C ASP A 164 -30.83 -14.71 38.51
N TYR A 165 -31.72 -14.13 37.69
CA TYR A 165 -33.17 -14.27 37.81
C TYR A 165 -33.60 -15.73 37.66
N ASP A 166 -33.18 -16.41 36.60
CA ASP A 166 -33.54 -17.81 36.32
C ASP A 166 -33.08 -18.75 37.45
N CYS A 167 -31.86 -18.55 37.97
CA CYS A 167 -31.35 -19.31 39.11
C CYS A 167 -32.19 -19.09 40.38
N LYS A 168 -32.60 -17.84 40.67
CA LYS A 168 -33.40 -17.52 41.86
C LYS A 168 -34.83 -18.01 41.73
N LYS A 169 -35.43 -17.87 40.55
CA LYS A 169 -36.77 -18.38 40.23
C LYS A 169 -36.87 -19.88 40.43
N ARG A 170 -35.86 -20.65 39.97
CA ARG A 170 -35.78 -22.10 40.25
C ARG A 170 -35.66 -22.45 41.73
N ARG A 171 -35.05 -21.57 42.52
CA ARG A 171 -34.82 -21.76 43.97
C ARG A 171 -35.85 -21.03 44.84
N GLN A 172 -37.00 -20.68 44.28
CA GLN A 172 -38.00 -19.84 44.94
C GLN A 172 -38.50 -20.40 46.29
N ALA A 173 -38.47 -21.73 46.48
CA ALA A 173 -38.83 -22.37 47.74
C ALA A 173 -37.86 -22.06 48.91
N HIS A 174 -36.68 -21.49 48.63
CA HIS A 174 -35.62 -21.22 49.60
C HIS A 174 -35.15 -19.76 49.62
N LEU A 175 -35.89 -18.86 48.97
CA LEU A 175 -35.57 -17.43 48.86
C LEU A 175 -36.80 -16.61 49.23
N SER A 176 -36.58 -15.38 49.71
CA SER A 176 -37.72 -14.49 49.95
C SER A 176 -38.30 -13.96 48.64
N GLU A 177 -39.59 -13.62 48.64
CA GLU A 177 -40.26 -13.01 47.49
C GLU A 177 -39.59 -11.68 47.08
N GLU A 178 -39.13 -10.90 48.06
CA GLU A 178 -38.37 -9.67 47.85
C GLU A 178 -37.05 -9.90 47.09
N GLU A 179 -36.34 -11.00 47.39
CA GLU A 179 -35.08 -11.32 46.71
C GLU A 179 -35.26 -11.72 45.25
N ILE A 180 -36.40 -12.33 44.92
CA ILE A 180 -36.76 -12.72 43.55
C ILE A 180 -37.20 -11.49 42.78
N LYS A 181 -38.10 -10.68 43.37
CA LYS A 181 -38.56 -9.42 42.78
C LYS A 181 -37.40 -8.47 42.46
N LEU A 182 -36.45 -8.31 43.38
CA LEU A 182 -35.25 -7.50 43.13
C LEU A 182 -34.37 -8.02 41.98
N ALA A 183 -34.38 -9.34 41.71
CA ALA A 183 -33.66 -9.91 40.59
C ALA A 183 -34.42 -9.72 39.26
N GLU A 184 -35.75 -9.78 39.31
CA GLU A 184 -36.65 -9.47 38.20
C GLU A 184 -36.51 -8.01 37.78
N ASP A 185 -36.65 -7.06 38.70
CA ASP A 185 -36.53 -5.62 38.42
C ASP A 185 -35.18 -5.29 37.74
N LYS A 186 -34.08 -5.91 38.20
CA LYS A 186 -32.73 -5.71 37.63
C LYS A 186 -32.55 -6.38 36.26
N PHE A 187 -33.28 -7.47 36.02
CA PHE A 187 -33.32 -8.13 34.72
C PHE A 187 -34.09 -7.27 33.73
N GLU A 188 -35.28 -6.79 34.10
CA GLU A 188 -36.10 -5.88 33.30
C GLU A 188 -35.37 -4.57 32.97
N GLU A 189 -34.74 -3.92 33.96
CA GLU A 189 -33.94 -2.71 33.74
C GLU A 189 -32.81 -2.95 32.72
N SER A 190 -32.10 -4.08 32.85
CA SER A 190 -31.02 -4.42 31.92
C SER A 190 -31.53 -4.81 30.54
N PHE A 191 -32.73 -5.37 30.47
CA PHE A 191 -33.39 -5.72 29.21
C PHE A 191 -33.73 -4.45 28.45
N ASN A 192 -34.41 -3.50 29.09
CA ASN A 192 -34.79 -2.21 28.49
C ASN A 192 -33.56 -1.41 28.02
N LEU A 193 -32.49 -1.37 28.81
CA LEU A 193 -31.25 -0.70 28.40
C LEU A 193 -30.59 -1.35 27.19
N ALA A 194 -30.52 -2.68 27.13
CA ALA A 194 -29.93 -3.39 25.99
C ALA A 194 -30.81 -3.24 24.73
N SER A 195 -32.13 -3.39 24.87
CA SER A 195 -33.08 -3.25 23.77
C SER A 195 -33.06 -1.84 23.19
N MET A 196 -33.11 -0.81 24.04
CA MET A 196 -33.07 0.59 23.60
C MET A 196 -31.73 0.93 22.96
N GLY A 197 -30.62 0.42 23.50
CA GLY A 197 -29.30 0.61 22.90
C GLY A 197 -29.19 -0.01 21.51
N MET A 198 -29.64 -1.25 21.33
CA MET A 198 -29.67 -1.90 20.00
C MET A 198 -30.61 -1.17 19.04
N PHE A 199 -31.80 -0.76 19.48
CA PHE A 199 -32.74 -0.01 18.66
C PHE A 199 -32.13 1.29 18.14
N ASN A 200 -31.55 2.11 19.03
CA ASN A 200 -30.93 3.37 18.63
C ASN A 200 -29.73 3.18 17.70
N LEU A 201 -28.96 2.10 17.88
CA LEU A 201 -27.84 1.76 16.99
C LEU A 201 -28.32 1.43 15.57
N LEU A 202 -29.43 0.68 15.49
CA LEU A 202 -29.99 0.20 14.22
C LEU A 202 -30.83 1.26 13.49
N GLU A 203 -31.44 2.19 14.22
CA GLU A 203 -32.21 3.31 13.66
C GLU A 203 -31.31 4.51 13.28
N ASN A 204 -30.08 4.25 12.87
CA ASN A 204 -29.08 5.28 12.50
C ASN A 204 -28.72 5.20 11.01
N ASP A 205 -29.67 4.81 10.18
CA ASP A 205 -29.49 4.58 8.74
C ASP A 205 -29.01 5.83 8.00
N VAL A 206 -29.49 7.02 8.39
CA VAL A 206 -29.15 8.28 7.73
C VAL A 206 -27.65 8.58 7.85
N GLU A 207 -27.09 8.44 9.06
CA GLU A 207 -25.68 8.63 9.36
C GLU A 207 -24.82 7.59 8.62
N GLN A 208 -25.23 6.33 8.61
CA GLN A 208 -24.51 5.25 7.92
C GLN A 208 -24.49 5.46 6.40
N ILE A 209 -25.62 5.84 5.80
CA ILE A 209 -25.72 6.17 4.37
C ILE A 209 -24.88 7.41 4.05
N SER A 210 -24.90 8.43 4.92
CA SER A 210 -24.09 9.65 4.77
C SER A 210 -22.58 9.36 4.78
N GLN A 211 -22.12 8.45 5.64
CA GLN A 211 -20.73 7.99 5.66
C GLN A 211 -20.35 7.30 4.34
N LEU A 212 -21.20 6.41 3.81
CA LEU A 212 -20.96 5.75 2.52
C LEU A 212 -20.94 6.76 1.36
N ALA A 213 -21.84 7.74 1.37
CA ALA A 213 -21.86 8.83 0.40
C ALA A 213 -20.55 9.62 0.46
N SER A 214 -20.08 9.98 1.65
CA SER A 214 -18.82 10.73 1.85
C SER A 214 -17.60 9.98 1.33
N LEU A 215 -17.52 8.66 1.53
CA LEU A 215 -16.47 7.82 0.95
C LEU A 215 -16.53 7.87 -0.58
N THR A 216 -17.73 7.69 -1.15
CA THR A 216 -17.95 7.63 -2.59
C THR A 216 -17.61 8.96 -3.27
N GLU A 217 -18.06 10.08 -2.70
CA GLU A 217 -17.73 11.43 -3.17
C GLU A 217 -16.22 11.69 -3.12
N SER A 218 -15.55 11.31 -2.02
CA SER A 218 -14.10 11.45 -1.90
C SER A 218 -13.35 10.68 -3.00
N LEU A 219 -13.79 9.46 -3.31
CA LEU A 219 -13.22 8.65 -4.39
C LEU A 219 -13.48 9.26 -5.77
N TYR A 220 -14.71 9.72 -6.02
CA TYR A 220 -15.08 10.39 -7.26
C TYR A 220 -14.21 11.63 -7.50
N ASP A 221 -14.11 12.50 -6.49
CA ASP A 221 -13.32 13.74 -6.58
C ASP A 221 -11.84 13.47 -6.82
N TYR A 222 -11.28 12.45 -6.16
CA TYR A 222 -9.91 12.00 -6.40
C TYR A 222 -9.69 11.59 -7.85
N HIS A 223 -10.51 10.67 -8.35
CA HIS A 223 -10.36 10.17 -9.72
C HIS A 223 -10.60 11.26 -10.76
N ASN A 224 -11.56 12.15 -10.54
CA ASN A 224 -11.85 13.27 -11.43
C ASN A 224 -10.67 14.26 -11.50
N GLN A 225 -10.06 14.60 -10.36
CA GLN A 225 -8.87 15.46 -10.32
C GLN A 225 -7.66 14.79 -10.99
N CYS A 226 -7.42 13.50 -10.74
CA CYS A 226 -6.37 12.75 -11.43
C CYS A 226 -6.57 12.73 -12.95
N ALA A 227 -7.82 12.53 -13.41
CA ALA A 227 -8.14 12.56 -14.83
C ALA A 227 -7.84 13.94 -15.45
N ALA A 228 -8.20 15.03 -14.77
CA ALA A 228 -7.91 16.38 -15.23
C ALA A 228 -6.40 16.68 -15.32
N ILE A 229 -5.62 16.25 -14.31
CA ILE A 229 -4.15 16.38 -14.32
C ILE A 229 -3.55 15.62 -15.50
N LEU A 230 -3.93 14.35 -15.68
CA LEU A 230 -3.43 13.49 -16.75
C LEU A 230 -3.84 13.99 -18.13
N GLN A 231 -5.06 14.48 -18.29
CA GLN A 231 -5.52 15.08 -19.54
C GLN A 231 -4.61 16.25 -19.94
N SER A 232 -4.37 17.17 -19.00
CA SER A 232 -3.50 18.33 -19.24
C SER A 232 -2.06 17.93 -19.56
N ALA A 233 -1.52 16.91 -18.89
CA ALA A 233 -0.19 16.39 -19.18
C ALA A 233 -0.12 15.73 -20.58
N VAL A 234 -1.13 14.96 -20.96
CA VAL A 234 -1.22 14.33 -22.29
C VAL A 234 -1.27 15.38 -23.40
N GLU A 235 -2.06 16.45 -23.22
CA GLU A 235 -2.12 17.57 -24.17
C GLU A 235 -0.73 18.20 -24.36
N ARG A 236 -0.05 18.58 -23.26
CA ARG A 236 1.29 19.18 -23.32
C ARG A 236 2.36 18.24 -23.89
N LEU A 237 2.33 16.96 -23.54
CA LEU A 237 3.27 15.97 -24.09
C LEU A 237 3.06 15.74 -25.59
N ASN A 238 1.81 15.79 -26.07
CA ASN A 238 1.53 15.69 -27.50
C ASN A 238 2.06 16.91 -28.26
N GLU A 239 1.92 18.12 -27.70
CA GLU A 239 2.51 19.34 -28.26
C GLU A 239 4.04 19.23 -28.34
N GLN A 240 4.70 18.87 -27.23
CA GLN A 240 6.15 18.67 -27.19
C GLN A 240 6.63 17.59 -28.17
N ARG A 241 5.88 16.50 -28.33
CA ARG A 241 6.18 15.46 -29.33
C ARG A 241 6.12 16.02 -30.74
N ASN A 242 5.08 16.78 -31.06
CA ASN A 242 4.91 17.37 -32.39
C ASN A 242 6.02 18.39 -32.69
N GLU A 243 6.38 19.23 -31.71
CA GLU A 243 7.51 20.16 -31.80
C GLU A 243 8.82 19.41 -32.04
N ALA A 244 9.14 18.41 -31.22
CA ALA A 244 10.34 17.60 -31.36
C ALA A 244 10.41 16.89 -32.72
N ALA A 245 9.27 16.41 -33.24
CA ALA A 245 9.19 15.78 -34.56
C ALA A 245 9.42 16.75 -35.72
N SER A 246 9.13 18.04 -35.54
CA SER A 246 9.36 19.09 -36.54
C SER A 246 10.78 19.68 -36.51
N ARG A 247 11.57 19.38 -35.46
CA ARG A 247 12.95 19.86 -35.38
C ARG A 247 13.81 19.25 -36.49
N PRO A 248 14.65 20.06 -37.17
CA PRO A 248 15.59 19.55 -38.16
C PRO A 248 16.58 18.59 -37.49
N LYS A 249 16.76 17.39 -38.05
CA LYS A 249 17.73 16.42 -37.55
C LYS A 249 19.13 16.90 -37.90
N GLU A 250 19.91 17.27 -36.89
CA GLU A 250 21.33 17.52 -37.08
C GLU A 250 22.04 16.20 -37.41
N THR A 251 22.89 16.25 -38.43
CA THR A 251 23.75 15.11 -38.75
C THR A 251 24.97 15.20 -37.85
N TYR A 252 25.23 14.15 -37.08
CA TYR A 252 26.44 14.08 -36.27
C TYR A 252 27.68 14.22 -37.16
N GLN A 253 28.48 15.25 -36.90
CA GLN A 253 29.80 15.39 -37.50
C GLN A 253 30.85 14.98 -36.46
N PRO A 254 31.60 13.89 -36.69
CA PRO A 254 32.66 13.47 -35.79
C PRO A 254 33.70 14.59 -35.65
N LYS A 255 33.92 15.04 -34.41
CA LYS A 255 35.00 15.97 -34.12
C LYS A 255 36.34 15.29 -34.32
N LYS A 256 37.28 16.00 -34.93
CA LYS A 256 38.65 15.48 -35.14
C LYS A 256 39.51 15.74 -33.91
N LEU A 257 40.58 14.96 -33.74
CA LEU A 257 41.47 15.02 -32.55
C LEU A 257 41.97 16.43 -32.23
N HIS A 258 42.34 17.23 -33.23
CA HIS A 258 42.78 18.62 -33.07
C HIS A 258 41.70 19.62 -32.61
N GLU A 259 40.42 19.25 -32.64
CA GLU A 259 39.29 20.05 -32.16
C GLU A 259 38.95 19.74 -30.70
N LEU A 260 39.59 18.70 -30.14
CA LEU A 260 39.55 18.43 -28.71
C LEU A 260 40.63 19.31 -28.09
N ASN A 261 40.26 20.17 -27.13
CA ASN A 261 41.20 20.96 -26.32
C ASN A 261 42.02 20.03 -25.41
N ILE A 262 42.86 19.18 -26.00
CA ILE A 262 43.76 18.28 -25.28
C ILE A 262 44.87 19.17 -24.74
N PRO A 263 45.05 19.26 -23.41
CA PRO A 263 46.19 19.94 -22.84
C PRO A 263 47.47 19.35 -23.43
N SER A 264 48.24 20.19 -24.13
CA SER A 264 49.53 19.80 -24.66
C SER A 264 50.43 19.37 -23.50
N LEU A 265 50.71 18.08 -23.39
CA LEU A 265 51.82 17.57 -22.58
C LEU A 265 53.13 17.93 -23.30
N HIS A 266 53.47 19.21 -23.30
CA HIS A 266 54.80 19.68 -23.62
C HIS A 266 55.20 20.72 -22.61
N ASP A 267 55.89 20.28 -21.56
CA ASP A 267 57.18 20.86 -21.23
C ASP A 267 58.14 19.73 -20.82
N ASP A 268 59.31 19.77 -21.47
CA ASP A 268 60.57 19.06 -21.17
C ASP A 268 60.62 17.52 -21.26
N ILE A 269 61.12 17.03 -22.40
CA ILE A 269 62.48 16.48 -22.55
C ILE A 269 62.59 15.96 -24.01
N SER A 270 63.44 16.60 -24.81
CA SER A 270 63.95 15.98 -26.04
C SER A 270 64.82 14.77 -25.69
N PRO A 271 64.75 13.70 -26.49
CA PRO A 271 65.96 13.36 -27.22
C PRO A 271 65.69 13.05 -28.70
N GLN A 272 66.66 13.46 -29.50
CA GLN A 272 66.82 13.22 -30.93
C GLN A 272 66.82 11.72 -31.24
N VAL A 273 66.04 11.27 -32.24
CA VAL A 273 66.40 10.11 -33.09
C VAL A 273 65.83 10.32 -34.51
N GLU A 274 66.68 10.00 -35.49
CA GLU A 274 66.62 10.17 -36.94
C GLU A 274 65.43 9.55 -37.69
N TYR A 275 65.24 10.08 -38.90
CA TYR A 275 64.37 9.61 -39.98
C TYR A 275 64.55 8.13 -40.33
N GLY A 276 63.44 7.39 -40.37
CA GLY A 276 63.30 6.07 -40.99
C GLY A 276 61.95 5.93 -41.70
N ALA A 277 61.97 5.36 -42.91
CA ALA A 277 60.87 5.21 -43.87
C ALA A 277 59.66 4.38 -43.35
N PRO A 278 58.51 4.32 -44.07
CA PRO A 278 57.24 3.86 -43.50
C PRO A 278 57.20 2.33 -43.39
N VAL A 279 57.05 1.83 -42.18
CA VAL A 279 56.74 0.41 -41.93
C VAL A 279 55.25 0.19 -42.21
N ARG A 280 54.96 -0.41 -43.36
CA ARG A 280 53.68 -1.10 -43.61
C ARG A 280 53.44 -2.10 -42.48
N SER A 281 52.38 -1.89 -41.71
CA SER A 281 51.81 -2.94 -40.85
C SER A 281 50.54 -3.51 -41.48
N PRO A 282 50.32 -4.83 -41.32
CA PRO A 282 49.57 -5.63 -42.28
C PRO A 282 48.07 -5.57 -42.02
N ALA A 283 47.31 -5.71 -43.10
CA ALA A 283 45.90 -6.10 -43.05
C ALA A 283 45.75 -7.35 -42.16
N ARG A 284 44.96 -7.26 -41.09
CA ARG A 284 44.45 -8.44 -40.39
C ARG A 284 43.07 -8.79 -40.93
N THR A 285 42.99 -10.02 -41.41
CA THR A 285 41.80 -10.79 -41.74
C THR A 285 40.78 -10.82 -40.58
N PRO A 286 39.49 -11.07 -40.86
CA PRO A 286 38.43 -11.00 -39.86
C PRO A 286 38.53 -12.17 -38.90
N VAL A 287 38.72 -11.89 -37.62
CA VAL A 287 38.52 -12.87 -36.54
C VAL A 287 37.02 -12.98 -36.35
N VAL A 288 36.46 -14.19 -36.53
CA VAL A 288 35.07 -14.51 -36.17
C VAL A 288 34.92 -14.19 -34.68
N GLN A 289 34.26 -13.09 -34.35
CA GLN A 289 34.04 -12.70 -32.97
C GLN A 289 32.95 -13.63 -32.41
N GLN A 290 33.26 -14.33 -31.32
CA GLN A 290 32.29 -15.17 -30.62
C GLN A 290 31.19 -14.30 -30.01
N PRO A 291 29.90 -14.70 -30.05
CA PRO A 291 28.81 -13.94 -29.44
C PRO A 291 29.08 -13.67 -27.95
N CYS A 292 29.03 -12.41 -27.54
CA CYS A 292 29.31 -12.00 -26.18
C CYS A 292 28.61 -10.70 -25.80
N ALA A 293 28.43 -10.52 -24.49
CA ALA A 293 27.86 -9.32 -23.90
C ALA A 293 28.68 -8.89 -22.68
N GLN A 294 28.70 -7.59 -22.39
CA GLN A 294 29.33 -7.04 -21.20
C GLN A 294 28.26 -6.69 -20.16
N ALA A 295 28.48 -7.08 -18.91
CA ALA A 295 27.60 -6.72 -17.80
C ALA A 295 27.60 -5.21 -17.55
N LEU A 296 26.42 -4.61 -17.54
CA LEU A 296 26.20 -3.20 -17.18
C LEU A 296 25.99 -3.01 -15.68
N TYR A 297 25.57 -4.06 -14.98
CA TYR A 297 25.30 -4.06 -13.55
C TYR A 297 25.68 -5.40 -12.94
N ASP A 298 25.86 -5.43 -11.63
CA ASP A 298 25.90 -6.67 -10.86
C ASP A 298 24.57 -7.42 -10.96
N PHE A 299 24.63 -8.74 -11.10
CA PHE A 299 23.45 -9.62 -11.06
C PHE A 299 23.70 -10.75 -10.06
N GLU A 300 22.86 -10.81 -9.02
CA GLU A 300 22.86 -11.88 -8.02
C GLU A 300 21.70 -12.84 -8.32
N PRO A 301 21.97 -14.15 -8.52
CA PRO A 301 20.95 -15.11 -8.90
C PRO A 301 20.05 -15.44 -7.71
N GLU A 302 18.73 -15.41 -7.93
CA GLU A 302 17.70 -15.76 -6.94
C GLU A 302 17.19 -17.19 -7.12
N ASN A 303 17.29 -17.74 -8.33
CA ASN A 303 16.79 -19.08 -8.67
C ASN A 303 17.92 -20.04 -9.12
N GLU A 304 17.70 -21.34 -8.93
CA GLU A 304 18.58 -22.37 -9.50
C GLU A 304 18.53 -22.30 -11.04
N GLY A 305 19.70 -22.12 -11.68
CA GLY A 305 19.83 -22.00 -13.13
C GLY A 305 20.15 -20.58 -13.63
N GLU A 306 20.15 -19.58 -12.75
CA GLU A 306 20.57 -18.21 -13.08
C GLU A 306 22.10 -18.03 -12.95
N LEU A 307 22.68 -17.19 -13.83
CA LEU A 307 24.11 -16.92 -13.86
C LEU A 307 24.43 -15.57 -13.23
N GLY A 308 24.99 -15.59 -12.01
CA GLY A 308 25.48 -14.38 -11.35
C GLY A 308 26.79 -13.83 -11.93
N PHE A 309 26.90 -12.49 -12.01
CA PHE A 309 28.07 -11.76 -12.50
C PHE A 309 28.21 -10.37 -11.88
N LYS A 310 29.36 -9.74 -12.10
CA LYS A 310 29.66 -8.37 -11.68
C LYS A 310 29.71 -7.40 -12.86
N GLU A 311 29.40 -6.13 -12.60
CA GLU A 311 29.50 -5.04 -13.58
C GLU A 311 30.87 -5.07 -14.27
N GLY A 312 30.86 -4.98 -15.59
CA GLY A 312 32.05 -5.01 -16.43
C GLY A 312 32.53 -6.41 -16.85
N GLU A 313 32.02 -7.51 -16.28
CA GLU A 313 32.37 -8.86 -16.73
C GLU A 313 31.85 -9.14 -18.15
N VAL A 314 32.64 -9.89 -18.94
CA VAL A 314 32.27 -10.32 -20.29
C VAL A 314 31.70 -11.73 -20.26
N ILE A 315 30.47 -11.86 -20.73
CA ILE A 315 29.68 -13.08 -20.76
C ILE A 315 29.67 -13.62 -22.19
N THR A 316 30.00 -14.90 -22.35
CA THR A 316 29.83 -15.56 -23.65
C THR A 316 28.36 -15.89 -23.86
N LEU A 317 27.74 -15.33 -24.89
CA LEU A 317 26.33 -15.60 -25.21
C LEU A 317 26.21 -16.97 -25.87
N THR A 318 25.27 -17.79 -25.39
CA THR A 318 25.02 -19.14 -25.91
C THR A 318 23.67 -19.21 -26.64
N SER A 319 22.62 -18.64 -26.06
CA SER A 319 21.29 -18.58 -26.67
C SER A 319 20.47 -17.40 -26.14
N ARG A 320 19.41 -17.01 -26.87
CA ARG A 320 18.36 -16.12 -26.36
C ARG A 320 17.13 -16.97 -26.13
N VAL A 321 16.66 -17.00 -24.89
CA VAL A 321 15.52 -17.84 -24.49
C VAL A 321 14.21 -17.16 -24.88
N ASP A 322 14.09 -15.87 -24.57
CA ASP A 322 12.93 -15.04 -24.91
C ASP A 322 13.31 -13.55 -24.99
N ASP A 323 12.31 -12.66 -24.94
CA ASP A 323 12.56 -11.23 -25.05
C ASP A 323 13.29 -10.61 -23.86
N ASN A 324 13.29 -11.28 -22.71
CA ASN A 324 13.78 -10.79 -21.43
C ASN A 324 15.03 -11.53 -20.94
N TRP A 325 15.34 -12.72 -21.46
CA TRP A 325 16.41 -13.58 -20.95
C TRP A 325 17.41 -14.07 -22.02
N TYR A 326 18.70 -13.95 -21.68
CA TYR A 326 19.81 -14.63 -22.35
C TYR A 326 20.29 -15.83 -21.54
N GLU A 327 20.87 -16.80 -22.23
CA GLU A 327 21.71 -17.84 -21.64
C GLU A 327 23.16 -17.61 -22.05
N GLY A 328 24.08 -17.72 -21.09
CA GLY A 328 25.50 -17.53 -21.37
C GLY A 328 26.40 -18.22 -20.35
N THR A 329 27.70 -18.07 -20.55
CA THR A 329 28.73 -18.76 -19.76
C THR A 329 29.82 -17.79 -19.30
N ILE A 330 30.18 -17.89 -18.01
CA ILE A 330 31.29 -17.16 -17.36
C ILE A 330 32.11 -18.16 -16.53
N HIS A 331 33.42 -18.24 -16.77
CA HIS A 331 34.34 -19.09 -15.98
C HIS A 331 33.82 -20.53 -15.74
N ASN A 332 33.26 -21.17 -16.78
CA ASN A 332 32.64 -22.52 -16.78
C ASN A 332 31.30 -22.66 -16.03
N ARG A 333 30.65 -21.56 -15.63
CA ARG A 333 29.28 -21.57 -15.11
C ARG A 333 28.34 -21.07 -16.19
N THR A 334 27.29 -21.82 -16.46
CA THR A 334 26.26 -21.50 -17.45
C THR A 334 24.95 -21.26 -16.74
N GLY A 335 24.19 -20.28 -17.21
CA GLY A 335 22.87 -19.99 -16.67
C GLY A 335 22.21 -18.80 -17.36
N LEU A 336 21.02 -18.49 -16.88
CA LEU A 336 20.16 -17.45 -17.41
C LEU A 336 20.45 -16.09 -16.76
N PHE A 337 20.32 -15.02 -17.54
CA PHE A 337 20.37 -13.67 -17.02
C PHE A 337 19.56 -12.67 -17.86
N PRO A 338 19.14 -11.53 -17.26
CA PRO A 338 18.27 -10.58 -17.94
C PRO A 338 18.98 -9.81 -19.05
N VAL A 339 18.30 -9.61 -20.18
CA VAL A 339 18.79 -8.86 -21.35
C VAL A 339 19.17 -7.42 -20.98
N ASN A 340 18.42 -6.78 -20.08
CA ASN A 340 18.63 -5.39 -19.67
C ASN A 340 19.82 -5.20 -18.71
N TYR A 341 20.47 -6.27 -18.27
CA TYR A 341 21.65 -6.21 -17.41
C TYR A 341 22.96 -6.24 -18.20
N VAL A 342 22.89 -6.39 -19.53
CA VAL A 342 24.07 -6.54 -20.38
C VAL A 342 23.99 -5.68 -21.63
N GLN A 343 25.15 -5.29 -22.15
CA GLN A 343 25.32 -4.73 -23.48
C GLN A 343 25.89 -5.79 -24.42
N VAL A 344 25.13 -6.16 -25.45
CA VAL A 344 25.60 -7.11 -26.47
C VAL A 344 26.73 -6.47 -27.27
N LEU A 345 27.91 -7.08 -27.21
CA LEU A 345 29.10 -6.66 -27.98
C LEU A 345 29.12 -7.35 -29.34
N VAL A 346 28.78 -8.65 -29.34
CA VAL A 346 28.70 -9.48 -30.53
C VAL A 346 27.39 -10.28 -30.44
N PRO A 347 26.43 -10.07 -31.35
CA PRO A 347 25.14 -10.73 -31.28
C PRO A 347 25.24 -12.23 -31.55
N LEU A 348 24.24 -12.98 -31.07
CA LEU A 348 24.04 -14.37 -31.49
C LEU A 348 23.71 -14.41 -33.00
N PRO A 349 24.16 -15.45 -33.73
CA PRO A 349 23.96 -15.58 -35.17
C PRO A 349 22.51 -15.83 -35.60
#